data_AF-A0A7S1DYR3-F1
#
_entry.id   AF-A0A7S1DYR3-F1
#
_cell.length_a   1.000
_cell.length_b   1.000
_cell.length_c   1.000
_cell.angle_alpha   90.00
_cell.angle_beta   90.00
_cell.angle_gamma   90.00
#
_symmetry.space_group_name_H-M   'P 1'
#
loop_
_entity.id
_entity.type
_entity.pdbx_description
1 polymer ?
#
loop_
_entity_poly.entity_id
_entity_poly.type
_entity_poly.pdbx_seq_one_letter_code
_entity_poly.pdbx_strand_id
1 'polypeptide(L)'
;EEAVAEKLGCDWVVYQELSDLEDAVRECSTRGGAHVTSFDTSCFSGIYATGETIDDEYFSHLHTLRNDDAKQKREGTDEMGKNSHNGCESVSNDKRPEVNRVSSCESLSNDTDNVGNR
;
A
#
# COMPACT_ATOMS: atom_id res chain seq x y z
N GLU A 1 7.11 -11.28 -15.30
CA GLU A 1 7.95 -10.10 -15.57
C GLU A 1 7.19 -9.02 -16.35
N GLU A 2 6.51 -9.39 -17.44
CA GLU A 2 5.70 -8.48 -18.26
C GLU A 2 4.67 -7.66 -17.47
N ALA A 3 3.91 -8.28 -16.55
CA ALA A 3 2.96 -7.55 -15.69
C ALA A 3 3.63 -6.53 -14.76
N VAL A 4 4.88 -6.75 -14.35
CA VAL A 4 5.64 -5.80 -13.52
C VAL A 4 6.18 -4.67 -14.38
N ALA A 5 6.72 -4.98 -15.56
CA ALA A 5 7.18 -4.00 -16.53
C ALA A 5 6.05 -3.06 -16.97
N GLU A 6 4.88 -3.62 -17.29
CA GLU A 6 3.67 -2.86 -17.63
C GLU A 6 3.23 -1.96 -16.48
N LYS A 7 3.20 -2.50 -15.25
CA LYS A 7 2.79 -1.73 -14.07
C LYS A 7 3.73 -0.56 -13.76
N LEU A 8 5.02 -0.70 -14.08
CA LEU A 8 6.03 0.33 -13.90
C LEU A 8 6.20 1.25 -15.13
N GLY A 9 5.66 0.86 -16.29
CA GLY A 9 5.79 1.59 -17.55
C GLY A 9 7.16 1.45 -18.22
N CYS A 10 7.83 0.31 -18.05
CA CYS A 10 9.17 0.04 -18.59
C CYS A 10 9.11 -0.86 -19.83
N ASP A 11 9.99 -0.65 -20.81
CA ASP A 11 10.08 -1.49 -22.01
C ASP A 11 10.54 -2.93 -21.71
N TRP A 12 11.36 -3.09 -20.66
CA TRP A 12 11.83 -4.38 -20.19
C TRP A 12 12.21 -4.31 -18.71
N VAL A 13 12.19 -5.47 -18.05
CA VAL A 13 12.64 -5.67 -16.67
C VAL A 13 13.52 -6.91 -16.67
N VAL A 14 14.64 -6.86 -15.94
CA VAL A 14 15.53 -8.01 -15.73
C VAL A 14 15.69 -8.20 -14.23
N TYR A 15 15.57 -9.45 -13.78
CA TYR A 15 15.85 -9.86 -12.41
C TYR A 15 17.22 -10.52 -12.32
N GLN A 16 17.92 -10.28 -11.21
CA GLN A 16 19.14 -11.03 -10.88
C GLN A 16 18.75 -12.39 -10.31
N GLU A 17 19.52 -13.43 -10.65
CA GLU A 17 19.40 -14.74 -10.01
C GLU A 17 19.81 -14.69 -8.54
N LEU A 18 19.08 -15.42 -7.68
CA LEU A 18 19.33 -15.41 -6.24
C LEU A 18 20.73 -15.95 -5.89
N SER A 19 21.20 -16.97 -6.61
CA SER A 19 22.55 -17.51 -6.45
C SER A 19 23.63 -16.47 -6.75
N ASP A 20 23.44 -15.66 -7.80
CA ASP A 20 24.41 -14.66 -8.22
C ASP A 20 24.51 -13.53 -7.19
N LEU A 21 23.38 -13.18 -6.55
CA LEU A 21 23.35 -12.24 -5.44
C LEU A 21 24.15 -12.79 -4.24
N GLU A 22 23.92 -14.05 -3.85
CA GLU A 22 24.64 -14.67 -2.73
C GLU A 22 26.15 -14.76 -2.99
N ASP A 23 26.55 -15.14 -4.20
CA ASP A 23 27.96 -15.26 -4.59
C ASP A 23 28.66 -13.89 -4.59
N ALA A 24 28.01 -12.86 -5.14
CA ALA A 24 28.56 -11.50 -5.15
C ALA A 24 28.79 -10.95 -3.73
N VAL A 25 27.85 -11.20 -2.81
CA VAL A 25 27.99 -10.79 -1.40
C VAL A 25 29.07 -11.62 -0.69
N ARG A 26 29.17 -12.91 -0.97
CA ARG A 26 30.19 -13.79 -0.39
C ARG A 26 31.60 -13.40 -0.82
N GLU A 27 31.80 -13.09 -2.10
CA GLU A 27 33.08 -12.59 -2.61
C GLU A 27 33.49 -11.26 -1.92
N CYS A 28 32.55 -10.34 -1.76
CA CYS A 28 32.79 -9.10 -1.04
C CYS A 28 33.13 -9.33 0.44
N SER A 29 32.44 -10.26 1.10
CA SER A 29 32.59 -10.52 2.54
C SER A 29 33.92 -11.17 2.88
N THR A 30 34.39 -12.10 2.04
CA THR A 30 35.67 -12.79 2.22
C THR A 30 36.87 -11.84 2.13
N ARG A 31 36.80 -10.80 1.27
CA ARG A 31 37.82 -9.73 1.21
C ARG A 31 37.91 -8.90 2.50
N GLY A 32 36.84 -8.85 3.30
CA GLY A 32 36.79 -8.16 4.58
C GLY A 32 37.14 -9.03 5.79
N GLY A 33 37.49 -10.31 5.59
CA GLY A 33 37.81 -11.25 6.67
C GLY A 33 36.59 -11.85 7.38
N ALA A 34 35.37 -11.60 6.89
CA ALA A 34 34.15 -12.21 7.40
C ALA A 34 33.77 -13.42 6.53
N HIS A 35 33.57 -14.58 7.17
CA HIS A 35 33.19 -15.80 6.48
C HIS A 35 31.70 -16.08 6.73
N VAL A 36 30.83 -15.60 5.84
CA VAL A 36 29.38 -15.79 5.93
C VAL A 36 29.00 -17.06 5.18
N THR A 37 28.37 -18.02 5.87
CA THR A 37 27.98 -19.32 5.31
C THR A 37 26.57 -19.35 4.72
N SER A 38 25.69 -18.48 5.22
CA SER A 38 24.29 -18.41 4.80
C SER A 38 23.76 -16.98 4.93
N PHE A 39 22.81 -16.64 4.07
CA PHE A 39 22.13 -15.34 4.07
C PHE A 39 20.66 -15.54 4.38
N ASP A 40 20.04 -14.54 5.01
CA ASP A 40 18.58 -14.49 5.09
C ASP A 40 18.04 -14.02 3.74
N THR A 41 17.60 -14.96 2.92
CA THR A 41 16.98 -14.71 1.61
C THR A 41 15.48 -14.98 1.63
N SER A 42 14.86 -15.02 2.81
CA SER A 42 13.46 -15.40 3.01
C SER A 42 12.47 -14.60 2.17
N CYS A 43 12.73 -13.32 1.91
CA CYS A 43 11.89 -12.48 1.05
C CYS A 43 11.93 -12.86 -0.44
N PHE A 44 12.94 -13.63 -0.88
CA PHE A 44 13.09 -14.10 -2.26
C PHE A 44 12.81 -15.61 -2.38
N SER A 45 13.29 -16.41 -1.42
CA SER A 45 13.17 -17.88 -1.44
C SER A 45 11.93 -18.41 -0.72
N GLY A 46 11.30 -17.59 0.13
CA GLY A 46 10.22 -18.03 1.03
C GLY A 46 10.72 -18.89 2.20
N ILE A 47 12.02 -19.12 2.32
CA ILE A 47 12.60 -19.96 3.38
C ILE A 47 13.06 -19.06 4.53
N TYR A 48 12.35 -19.11 5.64
CA TYR A 48 12.65 -18.32 6.82
C TYR A 48 13.72 -19.00 7.68
N ALA A 49 14.74 -18.22 8.09
CA ALA A 49 15.84 -18.71 8.93
C ALA A 49 15.40 -19.20 10.32
N THR A 50 14.18 -18.86 10.75
CA THR A 50 13.56 -19.35 11.99
C THR A 50 13.22 -20.84 11.93
N GLY A 51 13.28 -21.48 10.75
CA GLY A 51 13.06 -22.91 10.57
C GLY A 51 11.59 -23.33 10.56
N GLU A 52 10.67 -22.39 10.77
CA GLU A 52 9.23 -22.61 10.68
C GLU A 52 8.74 -22.27 9.27
N THR A 53 7.83 -23.10 8.75
CA THR A 53 7.05 -22.70 7.57
C THR A 53 6.06 -21.65 8.05
N ILE A 54 6.24 -20.41 7.59
CA ILE A 54 5.34 -19.32 7.93
C ILE A 54 4.03 -19.53 7.16
N ASP A 55 2.92 -19.61 7.88
CA ASP A 55 1.58 -19.80 7.32
C ASP A 55 0.89 -18.46 7.02
N ASP A 56 -0.17 -18.51 6.20
CA ASP A 56 -0.97 -17.34 5.81
C ASP A 56 -1.59 -16.62 7.03
N GLU A 57 -1.88 -17.35 8.10
CA GLU A 57 -2.39 -16.77 9.36
C GLU A 57 -1.44 -15.72 9.94
N TYR A 58 -0.13 -15.99 9.90
CA TYR A 58 0.89 -15.07 10.40
C TYR A 58 0.89 -13.76 9.61
N PHE A 59 0.83 -13.82 8.27
CA PHE A 59 0.77 -12.62 7.44
C PHE A 59 -0.54 -11.85 7.62
N SER A 60 -1.66 -12.54 7.79
CA SER A 60 -2.96 -11.92 8.07
C SER A 60 -2.96 -11.16 9.39
N HIS A 61 -2.35 -11.73 10.44
CA HIS A 61 -2.15 -11.05 11.71
C HIS A 61 -1.28 -9.79 11.56
N LEU A 62 -0.16 -9.89 10.84
CA LEU A 62 0.70 -8.73 10.55
C LEU A 62 -0.02 -7.63 9.74
N HIS A 63 -0.87 -8.01 8.79
CA HIS A 63 -1.68 -7.07 8.03
C HIS A 63 -2.67 -6.31 8.92
N THR A 64 -3.30 -7.00 9.87
CA THR A 64 -4.22 -6.39 10.83
C THR A 64 -3.50 -5.39 11.73
N LEU A 65 -2.35 -5.78 12.28
CA LEU A 65 -1.54 -4.91 13.14
C LEU A 65 -1.12 -3.62 12.41
N ARG A 66 -0.66 -3.74 11.15
CA ARG A 66 -0.28 -2.57 10.33
C ARG A 66 -1.47 -1.65 10.02
N ASN A 67 -2.66 -2.21 9.82
CA ASN A 67 -3.86 -1.42 9.58
C ASN A 67 -4.27 -0.61 10.80
N ASP A 68 -4.16 -1.21 12.00
CA ASP A 68 -4.47 -0.52 13.26
C ASP A 68 -3.44 0.56 13.57
N ASP A 69 -2.15 0.31 13.35
CA ASP A 69 -1.10 1.34 13.45
C ASP A 69 -1.35 2.51 12.48
N ALA A 70 -1.77 2.22 11.24
CA ALA A 70 -2.09 3.26 10.26
C ALA A 70 -3.33 4.08 10.65
N LYS A 71 -4.31 3.48 11.33
CA LYS A 71 -5.47 4.22 11.90
C LYS A 71 -5.03 5.10 13.07
N GLN A 72 -4.29 4.54 14.02
CA GLN A 72 -3.78 5.28 15.17
C GLN A 72 -2.87 6.44 14.75
N LYS A 73 -2.06 6.28 13.69
CA LYS A 73 -1.25 7.37 13.13
C LYS A 73 -2.09 8.49 12.53
N ARG A 74 -3.23 8.19 11.90
CA ARG A 74 -4.18 9.20 11.39
C ARG A 74 -4.84 9.93 12.55
N GLU A 75 -5.35 9.19 13.53
CA GLU A 75 -6.00 9.74 14.72
C GLU A 75 -5.02 10.56 15.59
N GLY A 76 -3.76 10.14 15.69
CA GLY A 76 -2.71 10.86 16.41
C GLY A 76 -2.20 12.12 15.71
N THR A 77 -2.37 12.24 14.39
CA THR A 77 -2.10 13.49 13.66
C THR A 77 -3.26 14.49 13.73
N ASP A 78 -4.45 14.05 14.16
CA ASP A 78 -5.64 14.91 14.31
C ASP A 78 -5.69 15.62 15.68
N GLU A 79 -4.78 15.30 16.62
CA GLU A 79 -4.71 15.93 17.95
C GLU A 79 -4.07 17.34 17.96
N MET A 80 -3.55 17.84 16.83
CA MET A 80 -3.12 19.24 16.67
C MET A 80 -3.91 19.95 15.55
N GLY A 81 -5.24 19.88 15.64
CA GLY A 81 -6.14 20.53 14.70
C GLY A 81 -7.55 20.73 15.25
N LYS A 82 -7.67 21.18 16.52
CA LYS A 82 -8.95 21.61 17.10
C LYS A 82 -9.44 22.93 16.48
N ASN A 83 -9.81 22.90 15.21
CA ASN A 83 -10.77 23.83 14.64
C ASN A 83 -11.87 23.01 13.96
N SER A 84 -12.86 22.68 14.78
CA SER A 84 -14.16 22.15 14.40
C SER A 84 -14.70 22.85 13.15
N HIS A 85 -14.84 22.09 12.06
CA HIS A 85 -15.91 22.34 11.11
C HIS A 85 -16.58 21.01 10.80
N ASN A 86 -17.43 20.58 11.72
CA ASN A 86 -18.43 19.57 11.47
C ASN A 86 -19.37 20.11 10.37
N GLY A 87 -19.05 19.84 9.11
CA GLY A 87 -19.93 20.10 7.97
C GLY A 87 -21.14 19.16 7.89
N CYS A 88 -21.50 18.48 8.98
CA CYS A 88 -22.73 17.69 9.09
C CYS A 88 -23.35 17.85 10.48
N GLU A 89 -23.89 19.04 10.75
CA GLU A 89 -24.93 19.14 11.78
C GLU A 89 -26.20 18.45 11.26
N SER A 90 -26.65 17.42 11.98
CA SER A 90 -27.95 16.80 11.78
C SER A 90 -29.04 17.88 11.86
N VAL A 91 -29.64 18.21 10.72
CA VAL A 91 -30.65 19.26 10.52
C VAL A 91 -32.03 18.89 11.12
N SER A 92 -32.07 18.50 12.38
CA SER A 92 -33.33 18.15 13.05
C SER A 92 -34.13 19.37 13.53
N ASN A 93 -33.56 20.59 13.48
CA ASN A 93 -34.21 21.82 13.99
C ASN A 93 -34.17 23.02 13.01
N ASP A 94 -33.96 22.81 11.71
CA ASP A 94 -33.90 23.90 10.71
C ASP A 94 -35.31 24.52 10.46
N LYS A 95 -35.50 25.81 10.78
CA LYS A 95 -36.76 26.56 10.61
C LYS A 95 -36.72 27.58 9.47
N ARG A 96 -35.76 27.50 8.54
CA ARG A 96 -35.66 28.45 7.41
C ARG A 96 -36.63 28.07 6.29
N PRO A 97 -37.27 29.06 5.60
CA PRO A 97 -38.19 28.78 4.52
C PRO A 97 -37.47 28.17 3.31
N GLU A 98 -38.10 27.13 2.74
CA GLU A 98 -37.65 26.35 1.58
C GLU A 98 -37.38 27.26 0.37
N VAL A 99 -36.12 27.59 0.13
CA VAL A 99 -35.64 28.12 -1.15
C VAL A 99 -34.54 27.21 -1.67
N ASN A 100 -34.92 26.43 -2.68
CA ASN A 100 -34.15 25.53 -3.54
C ASN A 100 -32.70 25.25 -3.11
N ARG A 101 -32.51 24.21 -2.29
CA ARG A 101 -31.18 23.66 -1.97
C ARG A 101 -30.66 22.91 -3.19
N VAL A 102 -29.83 23.56 -4.00
CA VAL A 102 -28.99 22.85 -4.96
C VAL A 102 -27.99 22.02 -4.15
N SER A 103 -28.10 20.70 -4.28
CA SER A 103 -27.19 19.72 -3.69
C SER A 103 -25.77 19.98 -4.20
N SER A 104 -24.88 20.46 -3.32
CA SER A 104 -23.50 20.85 -3.66
C SER A 104 -22.54 19.65 -3.81
N CYS A 105 -23.05 18.48 -4.19
CA CYS A 105 -22.24 17.32 -4.59
C CYS A 105 -23.13 16.31 -5.32
N GLU A 106 -23.31 16.52 -6.62
CA GLU A 106 -23.72 15.44 -7.51
C GLU A 106 -22.47 14.62 -7.84
N SER A 107 -22.52 13.31 -7.56
CA SER A 107 -21.50 12.36 -7.97
C SER A 107 -21.43 12.36 -9.50
N LEU A 108 -20.30 12.74 -10.07
CA LEU A 108 -20.05 12.60 -11.51
C LEU A 108 -20.07 11.11 -11.87
N SER A 109 -21.19 10.64 -12.40
CA SER A 109 -21.27 9.40 -13.17
C SER A 109 -20.65 9.65 -14.54
N ASN A 110 -19.63 8.89 -14.92
CA ASN A 110 -19.08 8.92 -16.27
C ASN A 110 -20.12 8.34 -17.24
N ASP A 111 -20.87 9.21 -17.90
CA ASP A 111 -21.64 8.85 -19.08
C ASP A 111 -20.69 8.62 -20.26
N THR A 112 -20.71 7.41 -20.81
CA THR A 112 -20.02 7.08 -22.05
C THR A 112 -20.88 7.59 -23.21
N ASP A 113 -20.59 8.81 -23.67
CA ASP A 113 -21.25 9.36 -24.85
C ASP A 113 -20.85 8.57 -26.10
N ASN A 114 -21.88 7.92 -26.63
CA ASN A 114 -22.02 7.34 -27.96
C ASN A 114 -21.60 8.35 -29.05
N VAL A 115 -20.44 8.13 -29.66
CA VAL A 115 -20.02 8.83 -30.89
C VAL A 115 -20.20 7.87 -32.08
N GLY A 116 -21.16 8.17 -32.96
CA GLY A 116 -21.17 7.57 -34.29
C GLY A 116 -22.51 7.55 -35.02
N ASN A 117 -23.09 8.72 -35.34
CA ASN A 117 -23.95 8.82 -36.52
C ASN A 117 -23.88 10.23 -37.13
N ARG A 118 -22.98 10.42 -38.10
CA ARG A 118 -23.15 11.24 -39.31
C ARG A 118 -22.23 10.71 -40.40
#